data_AF-A0A2E3RDS1-F1
#
_entry.id   AF-A0A2E3RDS1-F1
#
_cell.length_a   1.000
_cell.length_b   1.000
_cell.length_c   1.000
_cell.angle_alpha   90.00
_cell.angle_beta   90.00
_cell.angle_gamma   90.00
#
_symmetry.space_group_name_H-M   'P 1'
#
loop_
_entity.id
_entity.type
_entity.pdbx_description
1 polymer ?
#
loop_
_entity_poly.entity_id
_entity_poly.type
_entity_poly.pdbx_seq_one_letter_code
_entity_poly.pdbx_strand_id
1 'polypeptide(L)'
;MNSNEKMGQVDDLLTHVWMVRTFLKHSEEAEEDEDLQKVHRMLYDYMHALGVFWDKRDADGYIEQATRKWHRLRNAKDDFIDLQPEISTHMNFQMARRSLQAAVDRIGRILGTLN
;
A
#
# COMPACT_ATOMS: atom_id res chain seq x y z
N MET A 1 -5.14 -17.12 13.14
CA MET A 1 -4.02 -16.18 13.25
C MET A 1 -4.27 -15.21 14.38
N ASN A 2 -3.36 -15.14 15.33
CA ASN A 2 -3.38 -14.12 16.38
C ASN A 2 -2.88 -12.76 15.83
N SER A 3 -3.02 -11.68 16.61
CA SER A 3 -2.64 -10.32 16.15
C SER A 3 -1.17 -10.18 15.81
N ASN A 4 -0.25 -10.87 16.52
CA ASN A 4 1.18 -10.83 16.23
C ASN A 4 1.50 -11.45 14.86
N GLU A 5 0.91 -12.61 14.56
CA GLU A 5 1.06 -13.26 13.26
C GLU A 5 0.51 -12.40 12.13
N LYS A 6 -0.66 -11.77 12.35
CA LYS A 6 -1.24 -10.85 11.37
C LYS A 6 -0.35 -9.61 11.17
N MET A 7 0.16 -9.02 12.25
CA MET A 7 1.02 -7.84 12.19
C MET A 7 2.25 -8.13 11.35
N GLY A 8 2.96 -9.23 11.63
CA GLY A 8 4.13 -9.64 10.85
C GLY A 8 3.81 -9.84 9.36
N GLN A 9 2.75 -10.57 9.03
CA GLN A 9 2.37 -10.79 7.64
C GLN A 9 1.95 -9.51 6.90
N VAL A 10 1.22 -8.60 7.58
CA VAL A 10 0.86 -7.31 7.00
C VAL A 10 2.11 -6.48 6.77
N ASP A 11 3.02 -6.41 7.73
CA ASP A 11 4.25 -5.64 7.61
C ASP A 11 5.17 -6.16 6.48
N ASP A 12 5.29 -7.49 6.35
CA ASP A 12 6.00 -8.12 5.24
C ASP A 12 5.40 -7.71 3.88
N LEU A 13 4.06 -7.68 3.77
CA LEU A 13 3.38 -7.24 2.54
C LEU A 13 3.55 -5.74 2.28
N LEU A 14 3.70 -4.93 3.33
CA LEU A 14 3.97 -3.50 3.18
C LEU A 14 5.37 -3.22 2.61
N THR A 15 6.29 -4.18 2.61
CA THR A 15 7.56 -4.04 1.88
C THR A 15 7.31 -3.86 0.37
N HIS A 16 6.35 -4.59 -0.21
CA HIS A 16 5.95 -4.41 -1.61
C HIS A 16 5.34 -3.02 -1.84
N VAL A 17 4.49 -2.57 -0.91
CA VAL A 17 3.87 -1.25 -0.97
C VAL A 17 4.93 -0.15 -0.92
N TRP A 18 5.95 -0.30 -0.08
CA TRP A 18 7.07 0.63 0.01
C TRP A 18 7.90 0.70 -1.26
N MET A 19 8.19 -0.47 -1.87
CA MET A 19 8.94 -0.53 -3.13
C MET A 19 8.17 0.16 -4.25
N VAL A 20 6.86 -0.07 -4.38
CA VAL A 20 6.02 0.62 -5.37
C VAL A 20 5.97 2.12 -5.09
N ARG A 21 5.72 2.51 -3.84
CA ARG A 21 5.72 3.93 -3.44
C ARG A 21 7.02 4.63 -3.80
N THR A 22 8.16 3.97 -3.57
CA THR A 22 9.48 4.54 -3.85
C THR A 22 9.71 4.66 -5.35
N PHE A 23 9.34 3.64 -6.13
CA PHE A 23 9.37 3.70 -7.59
C PHE A 23 8.54 4.89 -8.11
N LEU A 24 7.27 4.99 -7.71
CA LEU A 24 6.37 6.05 -8.16
C LEU A 24 6.83 7.45 -7.74
N LYS A 25 7.36 7.62 -6.54
CA LYS A 25 7.87 8.92 -6.09
C LYS A 25 9.01 9.44 -6.99
N HIS A 26 9.77 8.53 -7.59
CA HIS A 26 11.01 8.84 -8.33
C HIS A 26 10.87 8.63 -9.84
N SER A 27 9.68 8.34 -10.34
CA SER A 27 9.41 8.28 -11.77
C SER A 27 9.23 9.68 -12.34
N GLU A 28 9.73 9.92 -13.55
CA GLU A 28 9.55 11.18 -14.28
C GLU A 28 8.06 11.50 -14.44
N GLU A 29 7.22 10.48 -14.66
CA GLU A 29 5.77 10.63 -14.78
C GLU A 29 5.12 11.26 -13.54
N ALA A 30 5.69 11.05 -12.34
CA ALA A 30 5.15 11.65 -11.12
C ALA A 30 5.55 13.12 -10.95
N GLU A 31 6.52 13.64 -11.71
CA GLU A 31 6.84 15.07 -11.69
C GLU A 31 5.74 15.89 -12.39
N GLU A 32 5.07 15.28 -13.38
CA GLU A 32 4.08 15.94 -14.24
C GLU A 32 2.63 15.56 -13.91
N ASP A 33 2.40 14.42 -13.24
CA ASP A 33 1.07 13.89 -12.92
C ASP A 33 0.72 14.02 -11.42
N GLU A 34 -0.16 14.97 -11.08
CA GLU A 34 -0.60 15.23 -9.70
C GLU A 34 -1.37 14.06 -9.07
N ASP A 35 -2.07 13.27 -9.88
CA ASP A 35 -2.83 12.11 -9.42
C ASP A 35 -1.90 10.95 -9.06
N LEU A 36 -0.84 10.73 -9.84
CA LEU A 36 0.22 9.80 -9.48
C LEU A 36 0.97 10.24 -8.21
N GLN A 37 1.18 11.55 -8.04
CA GLN A 37 1.75 12.07 -6.79
C GLN A 37 0.86 11.78 -5.59
N LYS A 38 -0.46 11.88 -5.76
CA LYS A 38 -1.43 11.56 -4.70
C LYS A 38 -1.37 10.08 -4.32
N VAL A 39 -1.23 9.17 -5.29
CA VAL A 39 -1.06 7.73 -5.03
C VAL A 39 0.12 7.49 -4.09
N HIS A 40 1.34 7.92 -4.45
CA HIS A 40 2.52 7.58 -3.64
C HIS A 40 2.51 8.27 -2.26
N ARG A 41 1.84 9.42 -2.12
CA ARG A 41 1.60 10.08 -0.83
C ARG A 41 0.65 9.27 0.05
N MET A 42 -0.46 8.80 -0.50
CA MET A 42 -1.41 7.96 0.24
C MET A 42 -0.79 6.64 0.71
N LEU A 43 0.06 6.01 -0.10
CA LEU A 43 0.80 4.81 0.29
C LEU A 43 1.71 5.10 1.49
N TYR A 44 2.44 6.23 1.46
CA TYR A 44 3.28 6.65 2.58
C TYR A 44 2.46 6.93 3.85
N ASP A 45 1.36 7.67 3.74
CA ASP A 45 0.52 8.03 4.89
C ASP A 45 -0.07 6.80 5.59
N TYR A 46 -0.45 5.78 4.82
CA TYR A 46 -0.93 4.51 5.38
C TYR A 46 0.17 3.83 6.20
N MET A 47 1.36 3.68 5.64
CA MET A 47 2.49 3.03 6.32
C MET A 47 2.97 3.83 7.54
N HIS A 48 3.08 5.15 7.40
CA HIS A 48 3.48 6.04 8.50
C HIS A 48 2.51 5.96 9.67
N ALA A 49 1.20 5.85 9.40
CA ALA A 49 0.19 5.71 10.44
C ALA A 49 0.27 4.40 11.25
N LEU A 50 0.99 3.39 10.76
CA LEU A 50 1.22 2.11 11.44
C LEU A 50 2.54 2.06 12.20
N GLY A 51 3.53 2.89 11.82
CA GLY A 51 4.89 2.85 12.37
C GLY A 51 4.95 2.94 13.90
N VAL A 52 4.13 3.80 14.52
CA VAL A 52 4.10 3.96 15.98
C VAL A 52 3.72 2.67 16.73
N PHE A 53 2.87 1.83 16.13
CA PHE A 53 2.45 0.55 16.72
C PHE A 53 3.51 -0.52 16.50
N TRP A 54 4.14 -0.54 15.32
CA TRP A 54 5.26 -1.41 15.01
C TRP A 54 6.45 -1.20 15.95
N ASP A 55 6.84 0.06 16.17
CA ASP A 55 7.97 0.43 17.03
C ASP A 55 7.74 -0.03 18.48
N LYS A 56 6.49 0.04 18.96
CA LYS A 56 6.07 -0.42 20.28
C LYS A 56 5.80 -1.92 20.36
N ARG A 57 5.80 -2.63 19.24
CA ARG A 57 5.37 -4.02 19.11
C ARG A 57 3.93 -4.25 19.64
N ASP A 58 3.08 -3.25 19.45
CA ASP A 58 1.66 -3.29 19.81
C ASP A 58 0.84 -3.89 18.65
N ALA A 59 0.72 -5.22 18.66
CA ALA A 59 0.07 -5.94 17.57
C ALA A 59 -1.44 -5.65 17.47
N ASP A 60 -2.14 -5.47 18.59
CA ASP A 60 -3.58 -5.19 18.58
C ASP A 60 -3.83 -3.78 18.03
N GLY A 61 -3.09 -2.79 18.51
CA GLY A 61 -3.16 -1.42 17.99
C GLY A 61 -2.78 -1.32 16.51
N TYR A 62 -1.76 -2.07 16.07
CA TYR A 62 -1.37 -2.14 14.66
C TYR A 62 -2.52 -2.65 13.79
N ILE A 63 -3.14 -3.78 14.17
CA ILE A 63 -4.20 -4.40 13.39
C ILE A 63 -5.48 -3.56 13.40
N GLU A 64 -5.84 -2.95 14.53
CA GLU A 64 -6.97 -2.01 14.59
C GLU A 64 -6.76 -0.83 13.64
N GLN A 65 -5.56 -0.22 13.70
CA GLN A 65 -5.22 0.92 12.86
C GLN A 65 -5.19 0.56 11.36
N ALA A 66 -4.57 -0.58 11.02
CA ALA A 66 -4.50 -1.09 9.65
C ALA A 66 -5.90 -1.32 9.09
N THR A 67 -6.76 -1.98 9.87
CA THR A 67 -8.17 -2.23 9.49
C THR A 67 -8.93 -0.93 9.28
N ARG A 68 -8.85 0.00 10.24
CA ARG A 68 -9.53 1.30 10.19
C ARG A 68 -9.14 2.12 8.96
N LYS A 69 -7.87 2.08 8.57
CA LYS A 69 -7.33 2.85 7.43
C LYS A 69 -7.28 2.08 6.12
N TRP A 70 -7.66 0.80 6.10
CA TRP A 70 -7.50 -0.08 4.92
C TRP A 70 -8.15 0.49 3.66
N HIS A 71 -9.32 1.14 3.78
CA HIS A 71 -9.98 1.80 2.67
C HIS A 71 -9.09 2.82 1.94
N ARG A 72 -8.18 3.52 2.64
CA ARG A 72 -7.25 4.46 2.02
C ARG A 72 -6.19 3.76 1.18
N LEU A 73 -5.63 2.66 1.70
CA LEU A 73 -4.67 1.83 0.97
C LEU A 73 -5.32 1.21 -0.27
N ARG A 74 -6.56 0.71 -0.13
CA ARG A 74 -7.36 0.20 -1.24
C ARG A 74 -7.58 1.27 -2.30
N ASN A 75 -8.02 2.47 -1.92
CA ASN A 75 -8.27 3.55 -2.87
C ASN A 75 -7.01 3.94 -3.63
N ALA A 76 -5.85 4.06 -2.96
CA ALA A 76 -4.59 4.34 -3.65
C ALA A 76 -4.20 3.24 -4.66
N LYS A 77 -4.51 1.98 -4.35
CA LYS A 77 -4.33 0.85 -5.27
C LYS A 77 -5.29 0.90 -6.45
N ASP A 78 -6.57 1.19 -6.21
CA ASP A 78 -7.59 1.30 -7.25
C ASP A 78 -7.26 2.50 -8.17
N ASP A 79 -6.94 3.67 -7.62
CA ASP A 79 -6.50 4.87 -8.36
C ASP A 79 -5.28 4.54 -9.25
N PHE A 80 -4.27 3.84 -8.73
CA PHE A 80 -3.10 3.47 -9.53
C PHE A 80 -3.42 2.46 -10.63
N ILE A 81 -4.38 1.56 -10.41
CA ILE A 81 -4.81 0.60 -11.45
C ILE A 81 -5.43 1.35 -12.63
N ASP A 82 -6.25 2.36 -12.34
CA ASP A 82 -6.94 3.16 -13.35
C ASP A 82 -5.98 4.10 -14.09
N LEU A 83 -5.03 4.71 -13.37
CA LEU A 83 -4.04 5.64 -13.94
C LEU A 83 -2.96 4.95 -14.79
N GLN A 84 -2.49 3.77 -14.37
CA GLN A 84 -1.29 3.15 -14.95
C GLN A 84 -1.31 3.02 -16.50
N PRO A 85 -2.40 2.61 -17.16
CA PRO A 85 -2.44 2.49 -18.62
C PRO A 85 -2.24 3.82 -19.36
N GLU A 86 -2.74 4.91 -18.79
CA GLU A 86 -2.67 6.26 -19.37
C GLU A 86 -1.29 6.89 -19.14
N ILE A 87 -0.70 6.62 -17.99
CA ILE A 87 0.60 7.18 -17.60
C ILE A 87 1.75 6.51 -18.37
N SER A 88 1.80 5.18 -18.39
CA SER A 88 2.93 4.48 -18.99
C SER A 88 2.62 3.01 -19.25
N THR A 89 2.92 2.55 -20.47
CA THR A 89 2.84 1.13 -20.83
C THR A 89 4.12 0.35 -20.48
N HIS A 90 5.12 1.00 -19.89
CA HIS A 90 6.40 0.36 -19.56
C HIS A 90 6.24 -0.79 -18.55
N MET A 91 7.05 -1.84 -18.69
CA MET A 91 6.98 -3.06 -17.85
C MET A 91 7.08 -2.74 -16.35
N ASN A 92 7.93 -1.78 -15.96
CA ASN A 92 8.08 -1.38 -14.55
C ASN A 92 6.75 -0.90 -13.94
N PHE A 93 5.97 -0.09 -14.66
CA PHE A 93 4.67 0.38 -14.20
C PHE A 93 3.65 -0.75 -14.12
N GLN A 94 3.61 -1.63 -15.13
CA GLN A 94 2.74 -2.80 -15.11
C GLN A 94 3.05 -3.73 -13.92
N MET A 95 4.34 -3.95 -13.63
CA MET A 95 4.78 -4.78 -12.51
C MET A 95 4.53 -4.10 -11.16
N ALA A 96 4.74 -2.79 -11.06
CA ALA A 96 4.40 -2.02 -9.86
C ALA A 96 2.91 -2.11 -9.55
N ARG A 97 2.04 -1.95 -10.56
CA ARG A 97 0.58 -2.08 -10.42
C ARG A 97 0.19 -3.47 -9.93
N ARG A 98 0.73 -4.52 -10.56
CA ARG A 98 0.48 -5.91 -10.15
C ARG A 98 0.96 -6.21 -8.74
N SER A 99 2.17 -5.74 -8.38
CA SER A 99 2.73 -5.93 -7.03
C SER A 99 1.88 -5.23 -5.98
N LEU A 100 1.47 -3.98 -6.22
CA LEU A 100 0.61 -3.24 -5.30
C LEU A 100 -0.74 -3.94 -5.15
N GLN A 101 -1.35 -4.36 -6.26
CA GLN A 101 -2.64 -5.06 -6.24
C GLN A 101 -2.57 -6.34 -5.40
N ALA A 102 -1.57 -7.19 -5.66
CA ALA A 102 -1.40 -8.44 -4.94
C ALA A 102 -1.20 -8.22 -3.43
N ALA A 103 -0.36 -7.24 -3.06
CA ALA A 103 -0.09 -6.94 -1.66
C ALA A 103 -1.34 -6.42 -0.93
N VAL A 104 -2.03 -5.42 -1.50
CA VAL A 104 -3.19 -4.78 -0.87
C VAL A 104 -4.38 -5.74 -0.75
N ASP A 105 -4.62 -6.56 -1.76
CA ASP A 105 -5.69 -7.57 -1.71
C ASP A 105 -5.37 -8.65 -0.66
N ARG A 106 -4.10 -9.07 -0.53
CA ARG A 106 -3.69 -10.01 0.51
C ARG A 106 -3.79 -9.42 1.92
N ILE A 107 -3.40 -8.16 2.10
CA ILE A 107 -3.58 -7.41 3.36
C ILE A 107 -5.06 -7.37 3.72
N GLY A 108 -5.94 -7.04 2.77
CA GLY A 108 -7.39 -6.98 3.01
C GLY A 108 -7.97 -8.30 3.52
N ARG A 109 -7.51 -9.43 2.95
CA ARG A 109 -7.92 -10.78 3.42
C ARG A 109 -7.40 -11.09 4.83
N ILE A 110 -6.17 -10.71 5.17
CA ILE A 110 -5.61 -10.91 6.53
C ILE A 110 -6.38 -10.09 7.57
N LEU A 111 -6.77 -8.86 7.21
CA LEU A 111 -7.54 -7.96 8.06
C LEU A 111 -9.03 -8.35 8.13
N GLY A 112 -9.53 -9.17 7.20
CA GLY A 112 -10.94 -9.53 7.11
C GLY A 112 -11.83 -8.42 6.51
N THR A 113 -11.23 -7.48 5.78
CA THR A 113 -11.92 -6.37 5.10
C THR A 113 -12.24 -6.68 3.64
N LEU A 114 -11.63 -7.72 3.08
CA LEU A 114 -11.87 -8.23 1.74
C LEU A 114 -12.15 -9.74 1.81
N ASN A 115 -13.31 -10.14 1.29
CA ASN A 115 -13.73 -11.55 1.19
C ASN A 115 -13.18 -12.21 -0.08
#